data_AF-A0A183S9P4-F1
#
_entry.id   AF-A0A183S9P4-F1
#
_cell.length_a   1.000
_cell.length_b   1.000
_cell.length_c   1.000
_cell.angle_alpha   90.00
_cell.angle_beta   90.00
_cell.angle_gamma   90.00
#
_symmetry.space_group_name_H-M   'P 1'
#
loop_
_entity.id
_entity.type
_entity.pdbx_description
1 polymer ?
#
loop_
_entity_poly.entity_id
_entity_poly.type
_entity_poly.pdbx_seq_one_letter_code
_entity_poly.pdbx_strand_id
1 'polypeptide(L)'
;MQAPTHVSTTTVHDLLFADDCALNTVTEKDMQRSMDLFAEGCADFGLTISTTKTVVTHQLLPSVECNAPQININGAQLKNVENSVYLGSTLSRNTRTDDEVAERISKAI
;
A
#
# COMPACT_ATOMS: atom_id res chain seq x y z
N MET A 1 -34.83 -32.00 28.50
CA MET A 1 -33.35 -32.05 28.46
C MET A 1 -32.87 -30.80 27.77
N GLN A 2 -32.15 -29.92 28.46
CA GLN A 2 -31.61 -28.68 27.87
C GLN A 2 -30.09 -28.79 27.90
N ALA A 3 -29.47 -28.76 26.73
CA ALA A 3 -28.02 -28.85 26.59
C ALA A 3 -27.41 -27.45 26.81
N PRO A 4 -26.45 -27.29 27.73
CA PRO A 4 -25.74 -26.03 27.89
C PRO A 4 -24.77 -25.86 26.72
N THR A 5 -24.95 -24.81 25.92
CA THR A 5 -24.01 -24.42 24.88
C THR A 5 -22.95 -23.50 25.49
N HIS A 6 -21.70 -23.97 25.51
CA HIS A 6 -20.55 -23.19 25.96
C HIS A 6 -20.07 -22.29 24.82
N VAL A 7 -20.60 -21.06 24.74
CA VAL A 7 -20.11 -20.03 23.81
C VAL A 7 -18.97 -19.28 24.50
N SER A 8 -17.74 -19.53 24.05
CA SER A 8 -16.58 -18.74 24.46
C SER A 8 -16.46 -17.49 23.59
N THR A 9 -16.47 -16.32 24.22
CA THR A 9 -16.22 -15.04 23.54
C THR A 9 -14.73 -14.73 23.65
N THR A 10 -13.98 -14.89 22.56
CA THR A 10 -12.57 -14.48 22.50
C THR A 10 -12.51 -13.02 22.06
N THR A 11 -12.06 -12.14 22.96
CA THR A 11 -11.73 -10.75 22.60
C THR A 11 -10.28 -10.73 22.12
N VAL A 12 -10.06 -10.44 20.85
CA VAL A 12 -8.72 -10.24 20.30
C VAL A 12 -8.26 -8.85 20.75
N HIS A 13 -7.38 -8.82 21.75
CA HIS A 13 -6.78 -7.59 22.23
C HIS A 13 -5.56 -7.28 21.36
N ASP A 14 -5.71 -6.23 20.56
CA ASP A 14 -4.65 -5.56 19.81
C ASP A 14 -4.02 -6.39 18.69
N LEU A 15 -4.57 -6.23 17.47
CA LEU A 15 -3.88 -6.64 16.25
C LEU A 15 -2.82 -5.57 15.97
N LEU A 16 -1.64 -5.70 16.59
CA LEU A 16 -0.45 -4.91 16.25
C LEU A 16 0.02 -5.31 14.84
N PHE A 17 -0.74 -4.90 13.83
CA PHE A 17 -0.33 -4.95 12.44
C PHE A 17 0.44 -3.67 12.14
N ALA A 18 1.38 -3.72 11.19
CA ALA A 18 1.91 -2.49 10.62
C ALA A 18 0.72 -1.71 10.02
N ASP A 19 0.54 -0.44 10.42
CA ASP A 19 -0.49 0.45 9.86
C ASP A 19 -0.25 0.72 8.36
N ASP A 20 0.95 0.44 7.86
CA ASP A 20 1.37 0.66 6.48
C ASP A 20 1.48 -0.65 5.70
N CYS A 21 0.87 -0.68 4.51
CA CYS A 21 0.96 -1.77 3.55
C CYS A 21 1.48 -1.24 2.19
N ALA A 22 2.26 -2.05 1.48
CA ALA A 22 2.67 -1.79 0.11
C ALA A 22 2.09 -2.84 -0.83
N LEU A 23 1.33 -2.39 -1.83
CA LEU A 23 0.77 -3.23 -2.90
C LEU A 23 1.60 -3.07 -4.17
N ASN A 24 1.88 -4.15 -4.88
CA ASN A 24 2.50 -4.12 -6.20
C ASN A 24 1.70 -4.95 -7.21
N THR A 25 1.56 -4.43 -8.42
CA THR A 25 0.95 -5.14 -9.54
C THR A 25 1.64 -4.70 -10.83
N VAL A 26 1.46 -5.48 -11.90
CA VAL A 26 2.02 -5.16 -13.22
C VAL A 26 1.12 -4.19 -13.98
N THR A 27 -0.19 -4.22 -13.74
CA THR A 27 -1.16 -3.40 -14.46
C THR A 27 -1.92 -2.47 -13.52
N GLU A 28 -2.29 -1.29 -14.04
CA GLU A 28 -3.13 -0.32 -13.35
C GLU A 28 -4.50 -0.90 -13.00
N LYS A 29 -5.09 -1.70 -13.89
CA LYS A 29 -6.38 -2.37 -13.65
C LYS A 29 -6.31 -3.32 -12.45
N ASP A 30 -5.24 -4.12 -12.37
CA ASP A 30 -5.04 -5.01 -11.24
C ASP A 30 -4.77 -4.22 -9.96
N MET A 31 -4.04 -3.10 -10.05
CA MET A 31 -3.79 -2.23 -8.91
C MET A 31 -5.09 -1.63 -8.36
N GLN A 32 -5.95 -1.12 -9.24
CA GLN A 32 -7.25 -0.58 -8.86
C GLN A 32 -8.09 -1.66 -8.18
N ARG A 33 -8.16 -2.86 -8.79
CA ARG A 33 -8.90 -3.99 -8.20
C ARG A 33 -8.37 -4.40 -6.83
N SER A 34 -7.04 -4.47 -6.67
CA SER A 34 -6.41 -4.78 -5.38
C SER A 34 -6.71 -3.70 -4.34
N MET A 35 -6.70 -2.43 -4.75
CA MET A 35 -7.01 -1.30 -3.88
C MET A 35 -8.47 -1.30 -3.43
N ASP A 36 -9.41 -1.63 -4.33
CA ASP A 36 -10.84 -1.74 -4.01
C ASP A 36 -11.08 -2.86 -2.99
N LEU A 37 -10.50 -4.05 -3.21
CA LEU A 37 -10.60 -5.19 -2.29
C LEU A 37 -9.94 -4.89 -0.95
N PHE A 38 -8.80 -4.18 -0.95
CA PHE A 38 -8.13 -3.80 0.29
C PHE A 38 -8.96 -2.77 1.07
N ALA A 39 -9.58 -1.81 0.40
CA ALA A 39 -10.49 -0.85 1.03
C ALA A 39 -11.73 -1.50 1.63
N GLU A 40 -12.33 -2.47 0.93
CA GLU A 40 -13.45 -3.26 1.45
C GLU A 40 -13.02 -4.08 2.67
N GLY A 41 -11.90 -4.80 2.59
CA GLY A 41 -11.36 -5.56 3.71
C GLY A 41 -11.04 -4.68 4.92
N CYS A 42 -10.41 -3.52 4.72
CA CYS A 42 -10.19 -2.56 5.79
C CYS A 42 -11.50 -2.12 6.45
N ALA A 43 -12.54 -1.83 5.67
CA ALA A 43 -13.84 -1.43 6.19
C ALA A 43 -14.51 -2.54 7.02
N ASP A 44 -14.39 -3.81 6.61
CA ASP A 44 -14.90 -4.96 7.37
C ASP A 44 -14.23 -5.09 8.75
N PHE A 45 -12.97 -4.67 8.87
CA PHE A 45 -12.25 -4.59 10.15
C PHE A 45 -12.42 -3.25 10.88
N GLY A 46 -13.28 -2.34 10.38
CA GLY A 46 -13.50 -1.02 10.97
C GLY A 46 -12.33 -0.05 10.78
N LEU A 47 -11.40 -0.34 9.85
CA LEU A 47 -10.26 0.50 9.51
C LEU A 47 -10.62 1.46 8.37
N THR A 48 -10.02 2.66 8.40
CA THR A 48 -10.17 3.67 7.35
C THR A 48 -8.82 3.94 6.70
N ILE A 49 -8.77 3.83 5.37
CA ILE A 49 -7.55 4.13 4.61
C ILE A 49 -7.41 5.64 4.45
N SER A 50 -6.23 6.16 4.77
CA SER A 50 -5.91 7.57 4.64
C SER A 50 -5.50 7.92 3.20
N THR A 51 -6.45 8.36 2.37
CA THR A 51 -6.19 8.77 0.97
C THR A 51 -5.16 9.90 0.83
N THR A 52 -4.93 10.68 1.88
CA THR A 52 -3.89 11.73 1.94
C THR A 52 -2.48 11.20 2.17
N LYS A 53 -2.35 10.01 2.79
CA LYS A 53 -1.06 9.36 3.09
C LYS A 53 -0.72 8.27 2.07
N THR A 54 -1.74 7.64 1.48
CA THR A 54 -1.53 6.64 0.43
C THR A 54 -1.00 7.30 -0.83
N VAL A 55 0.11 6.77 -1.35
CA VAL A 55 0.77 7.24 -2.56
C VAL A 55 0.92 6.12 -3.56
N VAL A 56 0.97 6.47 -4.84
CA VAL A 56 1.20 5.53 -5.93
C VAL A 56 2.55 5.84 -6.57
N THR A 57 3.40 4.81 -6.67
CA THR A 57 4.67 4.92 -7.39
C THR A 57 4.57 4.08 -8.66
N HIS A 58 4.80 4.71 -9.81
CA HIS A 58 4.85 4.01 -11.09
C HIS A 58 6.31 3.69 -11.42
N GLN A 59 6.65 2.40 -11.51
CA GLN A 59 7.96 1.98 -11.97
C GLN A 59 7.94 1.86 -13.50
N LEU A 60 8.58 2.80 -14.20
CA LEU A 60 8.63 2.77 -15.65
C LEU A 60 9.63 1.72 -16.15
N LEU A 61 9.21 0.96 -17.16
CA LEU A 61 10.16 0.27 -18.02
C LEU A 61 10.87 1.31 -18.92
N PRO A 62 12.20 1.22 -19.15
CA PRO A 62 12.99 2.25 -19.83
C PRO A 62 12.55 2.64 -21.24
N SER A 63 11.70 1.86 -21.90
CA SER A 63 11.39 1.97 -23.32
C SER A 63 9.97 2.45 -23.64
N VAL A 64 9.09 2.62 -22.66
CA VAL A 64 7.68 2.97 -22.90
C VAL A 64 7.31 4.20 -22.08
N GLU A 65 6.97 5.27 -22.77
CA GLU A 65 6.35 6.45 -22.17
C GLU A 65 4.97 6.03 -21.67
N CYS A 66 4.88 5.79 -20.36
CA CYS A 66 3.65 5.32 -19.72
C CYS A 66 2.93 6.50 -19.08
N ASN A 67 1.61 6.57 -19.30
CA ASN A 67 0.76 7.55 -18.63
C ASN A 67 0.84 7.35 -17.12
N ALA A 68 0.68 8.44 -16.38
CA ALA A 68 0.62 8.38 -14.93
C ALA A 68 -0.59 7.51 -14.49
N PRO A 69 -0.40 6.48 -13.65
CA PRO A 69 -1.50 5.61 -13.23
C PRO A 69 -2.55 6.41 -12.46
N GLN A 70 -3.82 6.10 -12.66
CA GLN A 70 -4.95 6.75 -12.05
C GLN A 70 -5.66 5.77 -11.10
N ILE A 71 -5.14 5.68 -9.87
CA ILE A 71 -5.72 4.85 -8.83
C ILE A 71 -6.62 5.70 -7.93
N ASN A 72 -7.82 5.21 -7.65
CA ASN A 72 -8.80 5.86 -6.80
C ASN A 72 -9.12 5.01 -5.57
N ILE A 73 -9.45 5.65 -4.45
CA ILE A 73 -10.07 5.01 -3.28
C ILE A 73 -11.34 5.79 -2.97
N ASN A 74 -12.49 5.11 -2.93
CA ASN A 74 -13.78 5.76 -2.65
C ASN A 74 -14.05 7.00 -3.54
N GLY A 75 -13.59 6.96 -4.80
CA GLY A 75 -13.72 8.07 -5.75
C GLY A 75 -12.67 9.18 -5.61
N ALA A 76 -11.79 9.14 -4.61
CA ALA A 76 -10.68 10.08 -4.47
C ALA A 76 -9.41 9.54 -5.15
N GLN A 77 -8.85 10.30 -6.07
CA GLN A 77 -7.61 9.93 -6.76
C GLN A 77 -6.40 10.06 -5.84
N LEU A 78 -5.55 9.03 -5.85
CA LEU A 78 -4.32 8.98 -5.08
C LEU A 78 -3.22 9.82 -5.72
N LYS A 79 -2.31 10.33 -4.88
CA LYS A 79 -1.17 11.11 -5.34
C LYS A 79 -0.09 10.21 -5.93
N ASN A 80 0.34 10.51 -7.14
CA ASN A 80 1.51 9.89 -7.74
C ASN A 80 2.79 10.57 -7.24
N VAL A 81 3.78 9.76 -6.88
CA VAL A 81 5.10 10.22 -6.42
C VAL A 81 6.21 9.53 -7.20
N GLU A 82 7.34 10.20 -7.36
CA GLU A 82 8.53 9.61 -8.00
C GLU A 82 9.31 8.70 -7.04
N ASN A 83 9.35 9.07 -5.77
CA ASN A 83 10.04 8.37 -4.71
C ASN A 83 9.08 8.17 -3.54
N SER A 84 9.02 6.96 -3.02
CA SER A 84 8.33 6.63 -1.78
C SER A 84 9.28 5.91 -0.84
N VAL A 85 9.14 6.12 0.47
CA VAL A 85 9.96 5.44 1.47
C VAL A 85 9.07 4.42 2.18
N TYR A 86 9.50 3.17 2.16
CA TYR A 86 8.84 2.09 2.87
C TYR A 86 9.87 1.33 3.71
N LEU A 87 9.64 1.26 5.02
CA LEU A 87 10.51 0.59 5.99
C LEU A 87 12.00 0.98 5.89
N GLY A 88 12.27 2.25 5.58
CA GLY A 88 13.65 2.77 5.44
C GLY A 88 14.31 2.53 4.07
N SER A 89 13.62 1.86 3.14
CA SER A 89 14.05 1.72 1.74
C SER A 89 13.31 2.70 0.86
N THR A 90 14.04 3.37 -0.04
CA THR A 90 13.43 4.25 -1.04
C THR A 90 13.07 3.44 -2.28
N LEU A 91 11.78 3.41 -2.61
CA LEU A 91 11.27 2.90 -3.87
C LEU A 91 11.22 4.04 -4.88
N SER A 92 12.03 3.93 -5.93
CA SER A 92 12.11 4.92 -7.01
C SER A 92 11.38 4.44 -8.27
N ARG A 93 10.81 5.39 -9.03
CA ARG A 93 10.21 5.20 -10.36
C ARG A 93 11.14 4.52 -11.38
N ASN A 94 12.45 4.76 -11.31
CA ASN A 94 13.38 4.30 -12.35
C ASN A 94 14.02 2.93 -12.04
N THR A 95 13.71 2.31 -10.91
CA THR A 95 14.21 0.98 -10.47
C THR A 95 15.73 0.81 -10.44
N ARG A 96 16.50 1.90 -10.61
CA ARG A 96 17.97 1.84 -10.64
C ARG A 96 18.47 1.69 -9.21
N THR A 97 19.14 0.58 -8.93
CA THR A 97 19.76 0.34 -7.62
C THR A 97 20.79 1.42 -7.27
N ASP A 98 21.44 2.01 -8.27
CA ASP A 98 22.43 3.08 -8.08
C ASP A 98 21.86 4.29 -7.34
N ASP A 99 20.60 4.66 -7.62
CA ASP A 99 19.98 5.85 -7.03
C ASP A 99 19.66 5.63 -5.53
N GLU A 100 19.19 4.43 -5.17
CA GLU A 100 18.96 4.04 -3.78
C GLU A 100 20.28 4.01 -2.99
N VAL A 101 21.33 3.46 -3.58
CA VAL A 101 22.66 3.39 -2.96
C VAL A 101 23.24 4.79 -2.75
N ALA A 102 23.14 5.67 -3.75
CA ALA A 102 23.58 7.06 -3.63
C ALA A 102 22.81 7.82 -2.54
N GLU A 103 21.49 7.63 -2.44
CA GLU A 103 20.68 8.25 -1.39
C GLU A 103 21.08 7.76 0.02
N ARG A 104 21.32 6.45 0.18
CA ARG A 104 21.80 5.89 1.45
C ARG A 104 23.17 6.43 1.85
N ILE A 105 24.09 6.54 0.90
CA ILE A 105 25.41 7.12 1.14
C ILE A 105 25.28 8.60 1.55
N SER A 106 24.44 9.38 0.86
CA SER A 106 24.22 10.80 1.16
C SER A 106 23.71 11.06 2.59
N LYS A 107 22.92 10.14 3.16
CA LYS A 107 22.43 10.24 4.54
C LYS A 107 23.43 9.77 5.60
N ALA A 108 24.46 9.04 5.19
CA ALA A 108 25.47 8.47 6.09
C ALA A 108 26.71 9.37 6.28
N ILE A 109 26.87 10.38 5.42
CA ILE A 109 27.95 11.38 5.45
C ILE A 109 27.42 12.68 6.05
#